data_AF-W4LZD4-F1
#
_entry.id   AF-W4LZD4-F1
#
_cell.length_a   1.000
_cell.length_b   1.000
_cell.length_c   1.000
_cell.angle_alpha   90.00
_cell.angle_beta   90.00
_cell.angle_gamma   90.00
#
_symmetry.space_group_name_H-M   'P 1'
#
loop_
_entity.id
_entity.type
_entity.pdbx_description
1 polymer ?
#
loop_
_entity_poly.entity_id
_entity_poly.type
_entity_poly.pdbx_seq_one_letter_code
_entity_poly.pdbx_strand_id
1 'polypeptide(L)'
;MPFDALGYAQKRQEAGVPREHATAQASYLRDAFVEQERTLATKIDLAELRVDFEGLRGELRADFAELRADFEGLRGELRADFEGLRSEVRTEIQSVRTEMATLRADLREEMYAMDTRISRDIGDLKGAVGQIQGELQTIRRLFWAVVIIAFGLLFKEVITGTIVKLAGA
;
A
#
# COMPACT_ATOMS: atom_id res chain seq x y z
N MET A 1 14.52 20.70 -71.51
CA MET A 1 15.43 21.16 -72.59
C MET A 1 14.68 22.21 -73.36
N PRO A 2 15.27 23.38 -73.65
CA PRO A 2 14.55 24.43 -74.36
C PRO A 2 14.15 23.95 -75.75
N PHE A 3 12.90 24.19 -76.13
CA PHE A 3 12.40 23.90 -77.47
C PHE A 3 13.14 24.77 -78.49
N ASP A 4 13.85 24.13 -79.44
CA ASP A 4 14.54 24.83 -80.52
C ASP A 4 13.55 25.23 -81.62
N ALA A 5 12.94 26.40 -81.43
CA ALA A 5 11.99 26.98 -82.38
C ALA A 5 12.62 27.29 -83.75
N LEU A 6 13.93 27.57 -83.80
CA LEU A 6 14.61 28.00 -85.02
C LEU A 6 14.95 26.78 -85.90
N GLY A 7 15.45 25.71 -85.29
CA GLY A 7 15.62 24.42 -85.95
C GLY A 7 14.29 23.82 -86.43
N TYR A 8 13.21 23.95 -85.64
CA TYR A 8 11.87 23.52 -86.06
C TYR A 8 11.35 24.31 -87.27
N ALA A 9 11.51 25.64 -87.27
CA ALA A 9 11.08 26.50 -88.38
C ALA A 9 11.85 26.20 -89.68
N GLN A 10 13.17 26.00 -89.60
CA GLN A 10 14.01 25.64 -90.75
C GLN A 10 13.59 24.29 -91.36
N LYS A 11 13.37 23.28 -90.51
CA LYS A 11 12.93 21.95 -90.97
C LYS A 11 11.55 21.97 -91.64
N ARG A 12 10.66 22.87 -91.21
CA ARG A 12 9.36 23.10 -91.86
C ARG A 12 9.49 23.83 -93.20
N GLN A 13 10.43 24.76 -93.31
CA GLN A 13 10.74 25.43 -94.58
C GLN A 13 11.31 24.45 -95.61
N GLU A 14 12.21 23.56 -95.20
CA GLU A 14 12.76 22.49 -96.04
C GLU A 14 11.67 21.51 -96.53
N ALA A 15 10.61 21.33 -95.75
CA ALA A 15 9.43 20.56 -96.13
C ALA A 15 8.42 21.32 -97.01
N GLY A 16 8.76 22.53 -97.49
CA GLY A 16 7.94 23.31 -98.42
C GLY A 16 6.93 24.26 -97.75
N VAL A 17 6.97 24.44 -96.43
CA VAL A 17 6.10 25.42 -95.73
C VAL A 17 6.67 26.83 -95.89
N PRO A 18 5.88 27.84 -96.30
CA PRO A 18 6.35 29.22 -96.39
C PRO A 18 6.93 29.72 -95.07
N ARG A 19 8.00 30.52 -95.18
CA ARG A 19 8.81 30.98 -94.04
C ARG A 19 7.97 31.59 -92.92
N GLU A 20 7.00 32.42 -93.27
CA GLU A 20 6.10 33.10 -92.32
C GLU A 20 5.24 32.11 -91.52
N HIS A 21 4.65 31.12 -92.19
CA HIS A 21 3.84 30.08 -91.55
C HIS A 21 4.69 29.15 -90.67
N ALA A 22 5.90 28.79 -91.12
CA ALA A 22 6.82 27.97 -90.33
C ALA A 22 7.28 28.70 -89.05
N THR A 23 7.59 29.99 -89.13
CA THR A 23 7.96 30.80 -87.97
C THR A 23 6.79 31.05 -87.03
N ALA A 24 5.58 31.31 -87.54
CA ALA A 24 4.39 31.49 -86.72
C ALA A 24 4.02 30.20 -85.98
N GLN A 25 4.08 29.04 -86.64
CA GLN A 25 3.87 27.75 -85.96
C GLN A 25 4.93 27.48 -84.90
N ALA A 26 6.20 27.82 -85.16
CA ALA A 26 7.28 27.67 -84.18
C ALA A 26 7.07 28.55 -82.95
N SER A 27 6.56 29.79 -83.11
CA SER A 27 6.29 30.68 -81.98
C SER A 27 5.10 30.20 -81.14
N TYR A 28 3.98 29.81 -81.76
CA TYR A 28 2.82 29.30 -81.02
C TYR A 28 3.15 28.01 -80.25
N LEU A 29 3.93 27.10 -80.85
CA LEU A 29 4.39 25.89 -80.15
C LEU A 29 5.34 26.23 -79.01
N ARG A 30 6.24 27.19 -79.19
CA ARG A 30 7.13 27.66 -78.12
C ARG A 30 6.34 28.25 -76.96
N ASP A 31 5.36 29.10 -77.23
CA ASP A 31 4.52 29.73 -76.21
C ASP A 31 3.69 28.68 -75.46
N ALA A 32 3.14 27.69 -76.17
CA ALA A 32 2.44 26.56 -75.56
C ALA A 32 3.36 25.71 -74.65
N PHE A 33 4.60 25.45 -75.06
CA PHE A 33 5.57 24.73 -74.23
C PHE A 33 6.00 25.53 -73.00
N VAL A 34 6.16 26.85 -73.11
CA VAL A 34 6.51 27.73 -71.98
C VAL A 34 5.38 27.76 -70.95
N GLU A 35 4.12 27.83 -71.40
CA GLU A 35 2.97 27.82 -70.48
C GLU A 35 2.76 26.45 -69.81
N GLN A 36 3.03 25.36 -70.53
CA GLN A 36 3.03 24.02 -69.94
C GLN A 36 4.16 23.85 -68.90
N GLU A 37 5.35 24.37 -69.16
CA GLU A 37 6.49 24.27 -68.23
C GLU A 37 6.24 25.03 -66.91
N ARG A 38 5.40 26.08 -66.92
CA ARG A 38 4.99 26.83 -65.73
C ARG A 38 4.02 26.08 -64.80
N THR A 39 3.30 25.09 -65.30
CA THR A 39 2.29 24.34 -64.53
C THR A 39 2.78 22.96 -64.09
N LEU A 40 3.91 22.50 -64.64
CA LEU A 40 4.50 21.22 -64.29
C LEU A 40 5.44 21.35 -63.10
N ALA A 41 5.36 20.40 -62.17
CA ALA A 41 6.38 20.24 -61.15
C ALA A 41 7.74 19.95 -61.83
N THR A 42 8.73 20.70 -61.43
CA THR A 42 10.10 20.59 -61.90
C THR A 42 10.84 19.48 -61.16
N LYS A 43 12.02 19.11 -61.67
CA LYS A 43 12.91 18.18 -60.96
C LYS A 43 13.41 18.75 -59.63
N ILE A 44 13.40 20.08 -59.47
CA ILE A 44 13.78 20.75 -58.23
C ILE A 44 12.70 20.50 -57.18
N ASP A 45 11.43 20.71 -57.51
CA ASP A 45 10.31 20.43 -56.60
C ASP A 45 10.31 18.97 -56.12
N LEU A 46 10.64 18.03 -57.02
CA LEU A 46 10.75 16.62 -56.68
C LEU A 46 11.96 16.32 -55.77
N ALA A 47 13.06 17.07 -55.91
CA ALA A 47 14.22 16.96 -55.05
C ALA A 47 13.93 17.52 -53.65
N GLU A 48 13.23 18.65 -53.56
CA GLU A 48 12.79 19.24 -52.29
C GLU A 48 11.84 18.30 -51.55
N LEU A 49 10.80 17.78 -52.21
CA LEU A 49 9.89 16.80 -51.62
C LEU A 49 10.61 15.54 -51.12
N ARG A 50 11.67 15.12 -51.80
CA ARG A 50 12.48 13.98 -51.36
C ARG A 50 13.25 14.30 -50.08
N VAL A 51 13.83 15.49 -49.99
CA VAL A 51 14.51 15.96 -48.77
C VAL A 51 13.52 16.06 -47.62
N ASP A 52 12.36 16.67 -47.83
CA ASP A 52 11.31 16.78 -46.82
C ASP A 52 10.83 15.39 -46.35
N PHE A 53 10.63 14.46 -47.29
CA PHE A 53 10.24 13.09 -46.95
C PHE A 53 11.32 12.35 -46.16
N GLU A 54 12.59 12.51 -46.52
CA GLU A 54 13.72 11.94 -45.77
C GLU A 54 13.83 12.57 -44.37
N GLY A 55 13.54 13.88 -44.24
CA GLY A 55 13.46 14.61 -42.97
C GLY A 55 12.35 14.07 -42.06
N LEU A 56 11.10 14.04 -42.54
CA LEU A 56 9.95 13.49 -41.81
C LEU A 56 10.18 12.04 -41.38
N ARG A 57 10.81 11.23 -42.24
CA ARG A 57 11.16 9.85 -41.91
C ARG A 57 12.22 9.78 -40.80
N GLY A 58 13.13 10.75 -40.75
CA GLY A 58 14.13 10.91 -39.68
C GLY A 58 13.47 11.26 -38.36
N GLU A 59 12.60 12.28 -38.36
CA GLU A 59 11.84 12.73 -37.19
C GLU A 59 11.00 11.59 -36.61
N LEU A 60 10.19 10.91 -37.44
CA LEU A 60 9.39 9.77 -36.99
C LEU A 60 10.23 8.66 -36.36
N ARG A 61 11.43 8.39 -36.89
CA ARG A 61 12.34 7.40 -36.30
C ARG A 61 12.87 7.84 -34.94
N ALA A 62 13.16 9.13 -34.77
CA ALA A 62 13.59 9.68 -33.49
C ALA A 62 12.46 9.58 -32.47
N ASP A 63 11.25 10.01 -32.83
CA ASP A 63 10.07 9.94 -31.96
C ASP A 63 9.77 8.50 -31.53
N PHE A 64 9.83 7.54 -32.46
CA PHE A 64 9.65 6.12 -32.11
C PHE A 64 10.74 5.59 -31.19
N ALA A 65 11.98 6.09 -31.31
CA ALA A 65 13.07 5.69 -30.42
C ALA A 65 12.88 6.27 -29.03
N GLU A 66 12.46 7.53 -28.92
CA GLU A 66 12.14 8.20 -27.66
C GLU A 66 10.97 7.53 -26.95
N LEU A 67 9.84 7.31 -27.64
CA LEU A 67 8.68 6.60 -27.08
C LEU A 67 9.05 5.20 -26.57
N ARG A 68 9.95 4.51 -27.28
CA ARG A 68 10.43 3.19 -26.83
C ARG A 68 11.30 3.30 -25.58
N ALA A 69 12.14 4.32 -25.48
CA ALA A 69 12.94 4.58 -24.29
C ALA A 69 12.06 4.92 -23.09
N ASP A 70 11.06 5.80 -23.27
CA ASP A 70 10.09 6.16 -22.24
C ASP A 70 9.29 4.95 -21.76
N PHE A 71 8.85 4.09 -22.70
CA PHE A 71 8.12 2.88 -22.35
C PHE A 71 8.95 1.90 -21.52
N GLU A 72 10.23 1.68 -21.88
CA GLU A 72 11.13 0.85 -21.09
C GLU A 72 11.45 1.51 -19.73
N GLY A 73 11.55 2.84 -19.68
CA GLY A 73 11.70 3.61 -18.44
C GLY A 73 10.53 3.40 -17.48
N LEU A 74 9.31 3.67 -17.94
CA LEU A 74 8.07 3.45 -17.18
C LEU A 74 7.92 1.99 -16.73
N ARG A 75 8.29 1.04 -17.59
CA ARG A 75 8.27 -0.39 -17.23
C ARG A 75 9.27 -0.71 -16.13
N GLY A 76 10.44 -0.07 -16.13
CA GLY A 76 11.45 -0.18 -15.08
C GLY A 76 10.95 0.39 -13.75
N GLU A 77 10.39 1.60 -13.78
CA GLU A 77 9.80 2.27 -12.61
C GLU A 77 8.69 1.44 -11.99
N LEU A 78 7.70 0.99 -12.78
CA LEU A 78 6.60 0.16 -12.28
C LEU A 78 7.08 -1.14 -11.66
N ARG A 79 8.15 -1.74 -12.19
CA ARG A 79 8.74 -2.94 -11.62
C ARG A 79 9.43 -2.66 -10.29
N ALA A 80 10.18 -1.57 -10.19
CA ALA A 80 10.83 -1.15 -8.97
C ALA A 80 9.79 -0.83 -7.88
N ASP A 81 8.73 -0.09 -8.22
CA ASP A 81 7.64 0.24 -7.30
C ASP A 81 6.93 -1.02 -6.80
N PHE A 82 6.65 -1.98 -7.69
CA PHE A 82 6.02 -3.24 -7.30
C PHE A 82 6.91 -4.07 -6.37
N GLU A 83 8.21 -4.14 -6.65
CA GLU A 83 9.18 -4.82 -5.77
C GLU A 83 9.31 -4.10 -4.42
N GLY A 84 9.29 -2.76 -4.41
CA GLY A 84 9.27 -1.93 -3.21
C GLY A 84 8.05 -2.19 -2.33
N LEU A 85 6.84 -2.06 -2.89
CA LEU A 85 5.59 -2.33 -2.19
C LEU A 85 5.53 -3.75 -1.63
N ARG A 86 6.01 -4.74 -2.39
CA ARG A 86 6.07 -6.13 -1.91
C ARG A 86 7.01 -6.29 -0.71
N SER A 87 8.13 -5.58 -0.68
CA SER A 87 9.06 -5.58 0.44
C SER A 87 8.47 -4.90 1.68
N GLU A 88 7.81 -3.75 1.48
CA GLU A 88 7.14 -2.99 2.53
C GLU A 88 6.04 -3.83 3.20
N VAL A 89 5.11 -4.37 2.42
CA VAL A 89 4.04 -5.25 2.92
C VAL A 89 4.60 -6.47 3.67
N ARG A 90 5.69 -7.07 3.18
CA ARG A 90 6.34 -8.20 3.88
C ARG A 90 6.87 -7.78 5.24
N THR A 91 7.47 -6.59 5.33
CA THR A 91 8.04 -6.03 6.56
C THR A 91 6.92 -5.71 7.55
N GLU A 92 5.84 -5.06 7.11
CA GLU A 92 4.68 -4.77 7.95
C GLU A 92 4.04 -6.03 8.50
N ILE A 93 3.84 -7.07 7.67
CA ILE A 93 3.32 -8.36 8.13
C ILE A 93 4.22 -8.99 9.20
N GLN A 94 5.54 -8.86 9.06
CA GLN A 94 6.48 -9.34 10.08
C GLN A 94 6.37 -8.52 11.37
N SER A 95 6.28 -7.19 11.28
CA SER A 95 6.09 -6.31 12.45
C SER A 95 4.82 -6.66 13.23
N VAL A 96 3.69 -6.76 12.53
CA VAL A 96 2.40 -7.13 13.15
C VAL A 96 2.47 -8.51 13.79
N ARG A 97 3.14 -9.48 13.16
CA ARG A 97 3.33 -10.81 13.77
C ARG A 97 4.17 -10.74 15.04
N THR A 98 5.23 -9.93 15.06
CA THR A 98 6.05 -9.75 16.26
C THR A 98 5.27 -9.03 17.36
N GLU A 99 4.55 -7.96 17.04
CA GLU A 99 3.70 -7.23 18.00
C GLU A 99 2.62 -8.15 18.59
N MET A 100 1.94 -8.96 17.77
CA MET A 100 0.97 -9.93 18.26
C MET A 100 1.60 -11.01 19.16
N ALA A 101 2.84 -11.45 18.86
CA ALA A 101 3.54 -12.42 19.69
C ALA A 101 3.89 -11.81 21.05
N THR A 102 4.38 -10.57 21.07
CA THR A 102 4.67 -9.81 22.30
C THR A 102 3.40 -9.61 23.12
N LEU A 103 2.32 -9.10 22.52
CA LEU A 103 1.04 -8.89 23.21
C LEU A 103 0.49 -10.19 23.83
N ARG A 104 0.64 -11.33 23.14
CA ARG A 104 0.25 -12.64 23.69
C ARG A 104 1.12 -13.08 24.86
N ALA A 105 2.42 -12.76 24.83
CA ALA A 105 3.33 -13.05 25.93
C ALA A 105 3.01 -12.17 27.15
N ASP A 106 2.84 -10.87 26.93
CA ASP A 106 2.50 -9.90 27.98
C ASP A 106 1.17 -10.27 28.66
N LEU A 107 0.12 -10.56 27.87
CA LEU A 107 -1.18 -10.97 28.41
C LEU A 107 -1.07 -12.26 29.24
N ARG A 108 -0.24 -13.22 28.80
CA ARG A 108 0.00 -14.45 29.55
C ARG A 108 0.71 -14.17 30.87
N GLU A 109 1.71 -13.29 30.87
CA GLU A 109 2.42 -12.88 32.08
C GLU A 109 1.49 -12.16 33.05
N GLU A 110 0.67 -11.22 32.57
CA GLU A 110 -0.33 -10.53 33.39
C GLU A 110 -1.33 -11.51 34.01
N MET A 111 -1.81 -12.50 33.25
CA MET A 111 -2.69 -13.54 33.77
C MET A 111 -2.02 -14.36 34.88
N TYR A 112 -0.77 -14.77 34.71
CA TYR A 112 -0.02 -15.49 35.76
C TYR A 112 0.22 -14.64 36.99
N ALA A 113 0.55 -13.36 36.80
CA ALA A 113 0.73 -12.42 37.90
C ALA A 113 -0.57 -12.24 38.69
N MET A 114 -1.71 -12.15 37.99
CA MET A 114 -3.03 -12.05 38.61
C MET A 114 -3.40 -13.32 39.37
N ASP A 115 -3.20 -14.50 38.78
CA ASP A 115 -3.47 -15.80 39.44
C ASP A 115 -2.63 -15.99 40.72
N THR A 116 -1.36 -15.56 40.66
CA THR A 116 -0.46 -15.57 41.82
C THR A 116 -0.93 -14.62 42.92
N ARG A 117 -1.39 -13.41 42.55
CA ARG A 117 -1.95 -12.44 43.51
C ARG A 117 -3.21 -12.99 44.17
N ILE A 118 -4.16 -13.49 43.38
CA ILE A 118 -5.40 -14.09 43.89
C ILE A 118 -5.11 -15.26 44.83
N SER A 119 -4.18 -16.15 44.45
CA SER A 119 -3.78 -17.28 45.29
C SER A 119 -3.19 -16.84 46.62
N ARG A 120 -2.38 -15.77 46.63
CA ARG A 120 -1.83 -15.17 47.85
C ARG A 120 -2.94 -14.59 48.71
N ASP A 121 -3.82 -13.77 48.14
CA ASP A 121 -4.91 -13.12 48.87
C ASP A 121 -5.86 -14.15 49.51
N ILE A 122 -6.16 -15.25 48.79
CA ILE A 122 -6.93 -16.38 49.32
C ILE A 122 -6.19 -17.05 50.49
N GLY A 123 -4.87 -17.23 50.38
CA GLY A 123 -4.03 -17.77 51.45
C GLY A 123 -4.07 -16.90 52.71
N ASP A 124 -3.90 -15.60 52.54
CA ASP A 124 -3.92 -14.62 53.63
C ASP A 124 -5.30 -14.59 54.31
N LEU A 125 -6.38 -14.58 53.51
CA LEU A 125 -7.76 -14.67 54.02
C LEU A 125 -8.01 -15.97 54.79
N LYS A 126 -7.56 -17.12 54.27
CA LYS A 126 -7.68 -18.41 54.97
C LYS A 126 -6.93 -18.40 56.30
N GLY A 127 -5.74 -17.80 56.32
CA GLY A 127 -4.94 -17.61 57.54
C GLY A 127 -5.69 -16.77 58.58
N ALA A 128 -6.21 -15.62 58.18
CA ALA A 128 -6.99 -14.74 59.05
C ALA A 128 -8.25 -15.43 59.59
N VAL A 129 -9.00 -16.15 58.75
CA VAL A 129 -10.16 -16.94 59.17
C VAL A 129 -9.76 -18.03 60.17
N GLY A 130 -8.64 -18.73 59.93
CA GLY A 130 -8.12 -19.73 60.87
C GLY A 130 -7.77 -19.15 62.23
N GLN A 131 -7.16 -17.96 62.26
CA GLN A 131 -6.86 -17.25 63.51
C GLN A 131 -8.15 -16.89 64.28
N ILE A 132 -9.14 -16.31 63.60
CA ILE A 132 -10.45 -15.99 64.19
C ILE A 132 -11.11 -17.25 64.76
N GLN A 133 -11.08 -18.36 64.04
CA GLN A 133 -11.61 -19.63 64.53
C GLN A 133 -10.88 -20.12 65.78
N GLY A 134 -9.55 -19.98 65.85
CA GLY A 134 -8.75 -20.32 67.05
C GLY A 134 -9.10 -19.45 68.26
N GLU A 135 -9.24 -18.14 68.05
CA GLU A 135 -9.67 -17.19 69.09
C GLU A 135 -11.08 -17.53 69.60
N LEU A 136 -12.02 -17.80 68.69
CA LEU A 136 -13.39 -18.24 69.05
C LEU A 136 -13.40 -19.55 69.85
N GLN A 137 -12.56 -20.52 69.51
CA GLN A 137 -12.44 -21.76 70.29
C GLN A 137 -11.94 -21.49 71.71
N THR A 138 -10.99 -20.57 71.86
CA THR A 138 -10.45 -20.16 73.15
C THR A 138 -11.52 -19.47 73.99
N ILE A 139 -12.24 -18.51 73.40
CA ILE A 139 -13.38 -17.84 74.05
C ILE A 139 -14.44 -18.86 74.47
N ARG A 140 -14.79 -19.81 73.60
CA ARG A 140 -15.78 -20.86 73.92
C ARG A 140 -15.34 -21.73 75.10
N ARG A 141 -14.05 -22.08 75.20
CA ARG A 141 -13.50 -22.81 76.35
C ARG A 141 -13.59 -22.00 77.64
N LEU A 142 -13.20 -20.72 77.59
CA LEU A 142 -13.30 -19.82 78.74
C LEU A 142 -14.75 -19.63 79.18
N PHE A 143 -15.67 -19.45 78.24
CA PHE A 143 -17.10 -19.36 78.51
C PHE A 143 -17.60 -20.59 79.28
N TRP A 144 -17.33 -21.80 78.79
CA TRP A 144 -17.72 -23.02 79.50
C TRP A 144 -17.06 -23.16 80.87
N ALA A 145 -15.79 -22.77 81.02
CA ALA A 145 -15.12 -22.77 82.31
C ALA A 145 -15.84 -21.84 83.32
N VAL A 146 -16.21 -20.63 82.90
CA VAL A 146 -16.98 -19.68 83.73
C VAL A 146 -18.37 -20.24 84.07
N VAL A 147 -19.07 -20.84 83.09
CA VAL A 147 -20.39 -21.47 83.29
C VAL A 147 -20.31 -22.60 84.34
N ILE A 148 -19.29 -23.46 84.25
CA ILE A 148 -19.07 -24.55 85.21
C ILE A 148 -18.79 -24.00 86.61
N ILE A 149 -17.92 -22.98 86.74
CA ILE A 149 -17.59 -22.35 88.03
C ILE A 149 -18.85 -21.72 88.66
N ALA A 150 -19.62 -20.95 87.89
CA ALA A 150 -20.84 -20.31 88.35
C ALA A 150 -21.89 -21.34 88.79
N PHE A 151 -22.09 -22.42 88.03
CA PHE A 151 -23.00 -23.50 88.40
C PHE A 151 -22.57 -24.22 89.68
N GLY A 152 -21.27 -24.50 89.83
CA GLY A 152 -20.72 -25.11 91.05
C GLY A 152 -20.93 -24.25 92.30
N LEU A 153 -20.79 -22.93 92.19
CA LEU A 153 -21.06 -21.99 93.29
C LEU A 153 -22.56 -21.99 93.67
N LEU A 154 -23.46 -21.91 92.70
CA LEU A 154 -24.91 -21.96 92.95
C LEU A 154 -25.33 -23.30 93.59
N PHE A 155 -24.81 -24.42 93.09
CA PHE A 155 -25.11 -25.75 93.65
C PHE A 155 -24.62 -25.89 95.10
N LYS A 156 -23.43 -25.35 95.40
CA LYS A 156 -22.90 -25.29 96.78
C LYS A 156 -23.82 -24.49 97.70
N GLU A 157 -24.31 -23.33 97.26
CA GLU A 157 -25.25 -22.52 98.03
C GLU A 157 -26.58 -23.26 98.30
N VAL A 158 -27.13 -23.96 97.30
CA VAL A 158 -28.36 -24.77 97.46
C VAL A 158 -28.16 -25.91 98.47
N ILE A 159 -27.07 -26.68 98.38
CA ILE A 159 -26.79 -27.77 99.34
C ILE A 159 -26.65 -27.21 100.75
N THR A 160 -25.85 -26.16 100.92
CA THR A 160 -25.61 -25.54 102.24
C THR A 160 -26.93 -25.04 102.85
N GLY A 161 -27.77 -24.36 102.06
CA GLY A 161 -29.08 -23.89 102.49
C GLY A 161 -30.06 -25.03 102.84
N THR A 162 -29.99 -26.16 102.15
CA THR A 162 -30.86 -27.33 102.40
C THR A 162 -30.43 -28.08 103.66
N ILE A 163 -29.11 -28.27 103.86
CA ILE A 163 -28.56 -28.90 105.08
C ILE A 163 -28.88 -28.08 106.32
N VAL A 164 -28.72 -26.75 106.25
CA VAL A 164 -29.05 -25.85 107.38
C VAL A 164 -30.53 -25.94 107.75
N LYS A 165 -31.43 -26.06 106.76
CA LYS A 165 -32.87 -26.26 107.00
C LYS A 165 -33.20 -27.62 107.61
N LEU A 166 -32.49 -28.69 107.22
CA LEU A 166 -32.66 -30.04 107.76
C LEU A 166 -32.06 -30.22 109.16
N ALA A 167 -30.98 -29.50 109.50
CA ALA A 167 -30.35 -29.54 110.81
C ALA A 167 -31.03 -28.65 111.87
N GLY A 168 -31.89 -27.71 111.43
CA GLY A 168 -32.67 -26.81 112.30
C GLY A 168 -34.13 -27.23 112.52
N ALA A 169 -34.55 -28.37 111.97
CA ALA A 169 -35.86 -29.01 112.20
C ALA A 169 -35.69 -30.24 113.08
#